data_AF-A0A1J8QIK0-F1
#
_entry.id   AF-A0A1J8QIK0-F1
#
_cell.length_a   1.000
_cell.length_b   1.000
_cell.length_c   1.000
_cell.angle_alpha   90.00
_cell.angle_beta   90.00
_cell.angle_gamma   90.00
#
_symmetry.space_group_name_H-M   'P 1'
#
loop_
_entity.id
_entity.type
_entity.pdbx_description
1 polymer ?
#
loop_
_entity_poly.entity_id
_entity_poly.type
_entity_poly.pdbx_seq_one_letter_code
_entity_poly.pdbx_strand_id
1 'polypeptide(L)'
;MATDPFPQRLPTIDQLGVIDVSSVSESPSEVATEWLNTFSAAITQIDAGAVVDLFLEDGFWKDVIALTWDLRTFEGRKDITKLLDARLAATGLREIRLLEEPLREPVLQRMFPDLAWVRFCFGFTTKHGNGTGVVYLVPLPDSKWKAYSLLTCLDSLTEFPERVGPLRNQKVDHGTWEESRRQEIEFTTDDPTVLVIGAGHAGLNIAARLKYLSVSTLIVDKKLRVGDNV
;
A
#
# COMPACT_ATOMS: atom_id res chain seq x y z
N MET A 1 18.24 11.92 32.50
CA MET A 1 18.50 11.49 31.11
C MET A 1 17.16 11.53 30.40
N ALA A 2 16.99 12.43 29.42
CA ALA A 2 15.78 12.44 28.61
C ALA A 2 15.77 11.15 27.79
N THR A 3 14.76 10.31 27.98
CA THR A 3 14.49 9.16 27.12
C THR A 3 14.26 9.68 25.71
N ASP A 4 15.02 9.15 24.75
CA ASP A 4 14.87 9.48 23.33
C ASP A 4 13.38 9.34 22.94
N PRO A 5 12.73 10.41 22.45
CA PRO A 5 11.32 10.34 22.03
C PRO A 5 11.12 9.42 20.81
N PHE A 6 12.20 9.05 20.11
CA PHE A 6 12.18 8.15 18.96
C PHE A 6 13.18 7.01 19.17
N PRO A 7 12.90 6.04 20.06
CA PRO A 7 13.82 4.95 20.40
C PRO A 7 14.07 3.96 19.23
N GLN A 8 13.44 4.18 18.07
CA GLN A 8 13.49 3.32 16.91
C GLN A 8 14.90 3.30 16.33
N ARG A 9 15.49 2.11 16.27
CA ARG A 9 16.84 1.90 15.75
C ARG A 9 16.76 1.27 14.37
N LEU A 10 17.65 1.69 13.50
CA LEU A 10 17.83 1.00 12.23
C LEU A 10 18.40 -0.40 12.52
N PRO A 11 17.97 -1.42 11.76
CA PRO A 11 18.44 -2.79 11.92
C PRO A 11 19.84 -2.93 11.31
N THR A 12 20.83 -2.32 11.97
CA THR A 12 22.22 -2.38 11.51
C THR A 12 22.79 -3.77 11.68
N ILE A 13 23.74 -4.14 10.83
CA ILE A 13 24.42 -5.44 10.82
C ILE A 13 24.91 -5.82 12.23
N ASP A 14 25.53 -4.86 12.94
CA ASP A 14 26.00 -5.04 14.31
C ASP A 14 24.88 -5.34 15.31
N GLN A 15 23.73 -4.66 15.19
CA GLN A 15 22.57 -4.90 16.06
C GLN A 15 21.91 -6.24 15.77
N LEU A 16 21.91 -6.66 14.50
CA LEU A 16 21.39 -7.95 14.08
C LEU A 16 22.34 -9.11 14.42
N GLY A 17 23.56 -8.83 14.88
CA GLY A 17 24.56 -9.85 15.18
C GLY A 17 25.08 -10.58 13.93
N VAL A 18 24.96 -9.95 12.77
CA VAL A 18 25.45 -10.49 11.49
C VAL A 18 26.89 -10.02 11.29
N ILE A 19 27.80 -10.91 10.88
CA ILE A 19 29.23 -10.57 10.76
C ILE A 19 29.55 -10.02 9.35
N ASP A 20 28.86 -10.53 8.33
CA ASP A 20 29.06 -10.10 6.95
C ASP A 20 27.85 -10.40 6.06
N VAL A 21 27.23 -9.38 5.47
CA VAL A 21 26.12 -9.55 4.53
C VAL A 21 26.60 -10.02 3.15
N SER A 22 27.90 -9.93 2.86
CA SER A 22 28.51 -10.53 1.67
C SER A 22 28.58 -12.06 1.73
N SER A 23 28.40 -12.64 2.92
CA SER A 23 28.28 -14.09 3.13
C SER A 23 26.88 -14.66 2.83
N VAL A 24 25.89 -13.79 2.53
CA VAL A 24 24.59 -14.21 2.01
C VAL A 24 24.80 -14.77 0.61
N SER A 25 24.94 -16.08 0.52
CA SER A 25 25.10 -16.83 -0.73
C SER A 25 23.79 -16.98 -1.51
N GLU A 26 22.66 -16.56 -0.92
CA GLU A 26 21.33 -16.75 -1.47
C GLU A 26 20.95 -15.61 -2.41
N SER A 27 20.32 -15.94 -3.54
CA SER A 27 19.83 -14.92 -4.45
C SER A 27 18.66 -14.15 -3.80
N PRO A 28 18.50 -12.84 -4.06
CA PRO A 28 17.38 -12.07 -3.52
C PRO A 28 16.01 -12.68 -3.86
N SER A 29 15.90 -13.33 -5.02
CA SER A 29 14.67 -13.99 -5.46
C SER A 29 14.35 -15.25 -4.67
N GLU A 30 15.35 -16.06 -4.31
CA GLU A 30 15.15 -17.24 -3.45
C GLU A 30 14.69 -16.83 -2.05
N VAL A 31 15.38 -15.86 -1.44
CA VAL A 31 15.03 -15.31 -0.12
C VAL A 31 13.60 -14.76 -0.11
N ALA A 32 13.24 -13.95 -1.12
CA ALA A 32 11.90 -13.39 -1.23
C ALA A 32 10.83 -14.48 -1.42
N THR A 33 11.11 -15.49 -2.25
CA THR A 33 10.17 -16.58 -2.54
C THR A 33 9.92 -17.44 -1.30
N GLU A 34 10.97 -17.84 -0.58
CA GLU A 34 10.86 -18.66 0.63
C GLU A 34 10.05 -17.94 1.72
N TRP A 35 10.39 -16.68 1.98
CA TRP A 35 9.69 -15.88 2.97
C TRP A 35 8.21 -15.68 2.57
N LEU A 36 7.95 -15.34 1.30
CA LEU A 36 6.60 -15.07 0.81
C LEU A 36 5.72 -16.32 0.81
N ASN A 37 6.29 -17.50 0.51
CA ASN A 37 5.57 -18.77 0.59
C ASN A 37 5.14 -19.07 2.03
N THR A 38 6.04 -18.84 3.00
CA THR A 38 5.73 -19.02 4.42
C THR A 38 4.67 -18.04 4.90
N PHE A 39 4.79 -16.76 4.50
CA PHE A 39 3.79 -15.73 4.77
C PHE A 39 2.43 -16.11 4.18
N SER A 40 2.39 -16.52 2.91
CA SER A 40 1.16 -16.90 2.21
C SER A 40 0.47 -18.11 2.85
N ALA A 41 1.25 -19.10 3.29
CA ALA A 41 0.72 -20.25 4.03
C ALA A 41 0.09 -19.84 5.37
N ALA A 42 0.77 -19.00 6.15
CA ALA A 42 0.28 -18.51 7.43
C ALA A 42 -0.99 -17.65 7.27
N ILE A 43 -1.03 -16.77 6.26
CA ILE A 43 -2.24 -16.00 5.91
C ILE A 43 -3.41 -16.92 5.57
N THR A 44 -3.17 -17.95 4.75
CA THR A 44 -4.20 -18.90 4.31
C THR A 44 -4.78 -19.69 5.49
N GLN A 45 -3.94 -20.02 6.48
CA GLN A 45 -4.34 -20.72 7.69
C GLN A 45 -4.96 -19.81 8.76
N ILE A 46 -5.00 -18.49 8.52
CA ILE A 46 -5.42 -17.48 9.50
C ILE A 46 -4.57 -17.58 10.79
N ASP A 47 -3.28 -17.89 10.64
CA ASP A 47 -2.36 -18.06 11.76
C ASP A 47 -1.60 -16.75 12.03
N ALA A 48 -2.14 -15.93 12.91
CA ALA A 48 -1.51 -14.67 13.32
C ALA A 48 -0.13 -14.88 13.98
N GLY A 49 0.06 -15.99 14.70
CA GLY A 49 1.33 -16.31 15.35
C GLY A 49 2.43 -16.57 14.33
N ALA A 50 2.15 -17.46 13.36
CA ALA A 50 3.08 -17.78 12.29
C ALA A 50 3.43 -16.55 11.42
N VAL A 51 2.46 -15.66 11.15
CA VAL A 51 2.76 -14.39 10.45
C VAL A 51 3.67 -13.50 11.28
N VAL A 52 3.38 -13.32 12.56
CA VAL A 52 4.14 -12.43 13.46
C VAL A 52 5.57 -12.93 13.67
N ASP A 53 5.79 -14.24 13.66
CA ASP A 53 7.13 -14.83 13.77
C ASP A 53 8.05 -14.52 12.57
N LEU A 54 7.47 -14.13 11.43
CA LEU A 54 8.23 -13.68 10.25
C LEU A 54 8.79 -12.25 10.41
N PHE A 55 8.43 -11.51 11.45
CA PHE A 55 8.90 -10.15 11.73
C PHE A 55 10.02 -10.11 12.78
N LEU A 56 10.86 -9.09 12.70
CA LEU A 56 11.66 -8.67 13.85
C LEU A 56 10.78 -8.36 15.08
N GLU A 57 11.38 -8.34 16.27
CA GLU A 57 10.64 -8.02 17.50
C GLU A 57 10.03 -6.61 17.44
N ASP A 58 10.80 -5.67 16.90
CA ASP A 58 10.50 -4.27 16.65
C ASP A 58 10.13 -3.98 15.17
N GLY A 59 9.71 -5.01 14.42
CA GLY A 59 9.30 -4.85 13.02
C GLY A 59 8.00 -4.05 12.84
N PHE A 60 7.79 -3.52 11.65
CA PHE A 60 6.65 -2.64 11.33
C PHE A 60 5.69 -3.26 10.32
N TRP A 61 4.39 -3.05 10.51
CA TRP A 61 3.39 -3.24 9.46
C TRP A 61 2.69 -1.91 9.18
N LYS A 62 2.89 -1.37 7.98
CA LYS A 62 2.16 -0.18 7.50
C LYS A 62 0.99 -0.61 6.62
N ASP A 63 -0.22 -0.35 7.08
CA ASP A 63 -1.44 -0.59 6.31
C ASP A 63 -1.91 0.71 5.67
N VAL A 64 -2.00 0.70 4.34
CA VAL A 64 -2.59 1.74 3.51
C VAL A 64 -3.92 1.17 3.02
N ILE A 65 -4.95 1.32 3.87
CA ILE A 65 -6.36 0.97 3.62
C ILE A 65 -6.66 -0.49 3.23
N ALA A 66 -5.69 -1.41 3.19
CA ALA A 66 -5.91 -2.78 2.72
C ALA A 66 -6.59 -3.67 3.76
N LEU A 67 -6.19 -3.55 5.03
CA LEU A 67 -6.74 -4.36 6.12
C LEU A 67 -7.69 -3.57 7.02
N THR A 68 -7.42 -2.27 7.20
CA THR A 68 -8.06 -1.45 8.23
C THR A 68 -9.01 -0.40 7.68
N TRP A 69 -8.99 -0.17 6.35
CA TRP A 69 -9.65 0.98 5.70
C TRP A 69 -9.19 2.35 6.24
N ASP A 70 -7.98 2.39 6.79
CA ASP A 70 -7.36 3.58 7.38
C ASP A 70 -5.86 3.60 7.04
N LEU A 71 -5.19 4.72 7.31
CA LEU A 71 -3.74 4.86 7.18
C LEU A 71 -3.09 4.60 8.53
N ARG A 72 -2.59 3.38 8.76
CA ARG A 72 -2.07 2.96 10.06
C ARG A 72 -0.69 2.33 9.97
N THR A 73 0.10 2.53 11.03
CA THR A 73 1.36 1.84 11.24
C THR A 73 1.28 1.10 12.57
N PHE A 74 1.62 -0.18 12.55
CA PHE A 74 1.68 -1.06 13.71
C PHE A 74 3.15 -1.40 13.97
N GLU A 75 3.59 -1.16 15.21
CA GLU A 75 4.99 -1.31 15.62
C GLU A 75 5.13 -2.50 16.56
N GLY A 76 6.06 -3.39 16.22
CA GLY A 76 6.38 -4.59 16.96
C GLY A 76 5.35 -5.70 16.85
N ARG A 77 5.79 -6.89 17.23
CA ARG A 77 4.99 -8.13 17.13
C ARG A 77 3.64 -8.03 17.82
N LYS A 78 3.58 -7.40 18.99
CA LYS A 78 2.35 -7.29 19.80
C LYS A 78 1.23 -6.54 19.08
N ASP A 79 1.53 -5.42 18.42
CA ASP A 79 0.50 -4.62 17.74
C ASP A 79 0.14 -5.23 16.38
N ILE A 80 1.11 -5.88 15.72
CA ILE A 80 0.84 -6.70 14.53
C ILE A 80 -0.10 -7.86 14.86
N THR A 81 0.10 -8.58 15.98
CA THR A 81 -0.82 -9.64 16.42
C THR A 81 -2.24 -9.09 16.58
N LYS A 82 -2.42 -7.95 17.26
CA LYS A 82 -3.76 -7.34 17.42
C LYS A 82 -4.40 -6.97 16.09
N LEU A 83 -3.63 -6.45 15.14
CA LEU A 83 -4.11 -6.16 13.78
C LEU A 83 -4.64 -7.45 13.14
N LEU A 84 -3.86 -8.52 13.17
CA LEU A 84 -4.19 -9.79 12.52
C LEU A 84 -5.39 -10.46 13.18
N ASP A 85 -5.43 -10.52 14.52
CA ASP A 85 -6.58 -11.04 15.27
C ASP A 85 -7.88 -10.32 14.90
N ALA A 86 -7.80 -9.00 14.69
CA ALA A 86 -8.97 -8.18 14.35
C ALA A 86 -9.35 -8.23 12.86
N ARG A 87 -8.37 -8.38 11.95
CA ARG A 87 -8.58 -8.12 10.51
C ARG A 87 -8.27 -9.27 9.57
N LEU A 88 -7.42 -10.23 9.93
CA LEU A 88 -6.93 -11.24 8.98
C LEU A 88 -8.08 -12.02 8.30
N ALA A 89 -8.98 -12.59 9.08
CA ALA A 89 -10.16 -13.31 8.56
C ALA A 89 -11.18 -12.37 7.88
N ALA A 90 -11.33 -11.15 8.40
CA ALA A 90 -12.28 -10.18 7.88
C ALA A 90 -11.87 -9.66 6.49
N THR A 91 -10.58 -9.38 6.28
CA THR A 91 -10.02 -8.88 5.02
C THR A 91 -10.03 -9.93 3.92
N GLY A 92 -9.78 -11.20 4.26
CA GLY A 92 -9.72 -12.29 3.30
C GLY A 92 -8.58 -12.14 2.29
N LEU A 93 -7.38 -11.82 2.80
CA LEU A 93 -6.15 -11.69 2.03
C LEU A 93 -5.82 -13.02 1.35
N ARG A 94 -5.64 -13.04 0.02
CA ARG A 94 -5.40 -14.25 -0.77
C ARG A 94 -4.66 -13.94 -2.07
N GLU A 95 -4.39 -14.99 -2.86
CA GLU A 95 -3.73 -14.88 -4.18
C GLU A 95 -2.41 -14.10 -4.14
N ILE A 96 -1.66 -14.32 -3.05
CA ILE A 96 -0.38 -13.68 -2.81
C ILE A 96 0.64 -14.22 -3.80
N ARG A 97 1.26 -13.33 -4.58
CA ARG A 97 2.25 -13.67 -5.60
C ARG A 97 3.38 -12.66 -5.63
N LEU A 98 4.60 -13.15 -5.84
CA LEU A 98 5.76 -12.30 -6.03
C LEU A 98 5.61 -11.47 -7.31
N LEU A 99 6.05 -10.21 -7.28
CA LEU A 99 6.11 -9.34 -8.46
C LEU A 99 7.54 -9.34 -9.01
N GLU A 100 7.66 -9.48 -10.33
CA GLU A 100 8.94 -9.65 -11.05
C GLU A 100 9.16 -8.58 -12.11
N GLU A 101 8.20 -7.67 -12.30
CA GLU A 101 8.35 -6.55 -13.21
C GLU A 101 9.42 -5.55 -12.73
N PRO A 102 10.10 -4.82 -13.65
CA PRO A 102 11.15 -3.89 -13.28
C PRO A 102 10.75 -2.89 -12.19
N LEU A 103 11.69 -2.60 -11.28
CA LEU A 103 11.53 -1.80 -10.06
C LEU A 103 10.72 -2.47 -8.93
N ARG A 104 10.18 -3.67 -9.14
CA ARG A 104 9.37 -4.40 -8.16
C ARG A 104 9.91 -5.78 -7.84
N GLU A 105 10.78 -6.31 -8.71
CA GLU A 105 11.53 -7.55 -8.51
C GLU A 105 12.34 -7.54 -7.20
N PRO A 106 12.61 -8.71 -6.63
CA PRO A 106 13.49 -8.82 -5.47
C PRO A 106 14.89 -8.23 -5.73
N VAL A 107 15.36 -7.39 -4.81
CA VAL A 107 16.68 -6.76 -4.91
C VAL A 107 17.32 -6.63 -3.54
N LEU A 108 18.61 -6.99 -3.45
CA LEU A 108 19.43 -6.67 -2.30
C LEU A 108 19.85 -5.19 -2.39
N GLN A 109 19.44 -4.39 -1.41
CA GLN A 109 19.83 -2.98 -1.32
C GLN A 109 20.78 -2.78 -0.14
N ARG A 110 21.85 -2.02 -0.38
CA ARG A 110 22.80 -1.58 0.63
C ARG A 110 22.83 -0.06 0.62
N MET A 111 22.08 0.55 1.53
CA MET A 111 22.04 2.01 1.61
C MET A 111 23.22 2.59 2.41
N PHE A 112 23.70 1.82 3.38
CA PHE A 112 24.87 2.14 4.20
C PHE A 112 25.77 0.90 4.35
N PRO A 113 27.06 1.05 4.72
CA PRO A 113 27.95 -0.10 4.93
C PRO A 113 27.45 -1.10 5.97
N ASP A 114 26.73 -0.63 6.98
CA ASP A 114 26.20 -1.37 8.11
C ASP A 114 24.69 -1.66 7.98
N LEU A 115 24.08 -1.45 6.80
CA LEU A 115 22.65 -1.67 6.58
C LEU A 115 22.38 -2.30 5.21
N ALA A 116 21.77 -3.47 5.24
CA ALA A 116 21.39 -4.20 4.04
C ALA A 116 20.05 -4.91 4.22
N TRP A 117 19.25 -4.91 3.17
CA TRP A 117 17.97 -5.64 3.14
C TRP A 117 17.65 -6.17 1.76
N VAL A 118 16.88 -7.25 1.71
CA VAL A 118 16.19 -7.68 0.49
C VAL A 118 14.85 -6.96 0.45
N ARG A 119 14.67 -6.12 -0.57
CA ARG A 119 13.39 -5.48 -0.87
C ARG A 119 12.71 -6.24 -1.99
N PHE A 120 11.43 -6.58 -1.83
CA PHE A 120 10.60 -7.11 -2.89
C PHE A 120 9.16 -6.63 -2.77
N CYS A 121 8.41 -6.76 -3.85
CA CYS A 121 6.98 -6.46 -3.88
C CYS A 121 6.18 -7.74 -4.16
N PHE A 122 4.94 -7.79 -3.68
CA PHE A 122 4.01 -8.87 -3.98
C PHE A 122 2.62 -8.31 -4.28
N GLY A 123 1.88 -8.98 -5.16
CA GLY A 123 0.47 -8.69 -5.40
C GLY A 123 -0.40 -9.58 -4.52
N PHE A 124 -1.58 -9.10 -4.14
CA PHE A 124 -2.59 -9.87 -3.41
C PHE A 124 -4.01 -9.40 -3.76
N THR A 125 -5.01 -10.18 -3.35
CA THR A 125 -6.42 -9.78 -3.39
C THR A 125 -7.05 -9.85 -2.01
N THR A 126 -8.08 -9.04 -1.81
CA THR A 126 -8.93 -9.02 -0.61
C THR A 126 -10.36 -9.35 -1.00
N LYS A 127 -11.31 -9.30 -0.05
CA LYS A 127 -12.74 -9.35 -0.39
C LYS A 127 -13.20 -8.18 -1.26
N HIS A 128 -12.51 -7.04 -1.23
CA HIS A 128 -12.98 -5.81 -1.84
C HIS A 128 -12.20 -5.40 -3.09
N GLY A 129 -10.98 -5.90 -3.27
CA GLY A 129 -10.08 -5.32 -4.25
C GLY A 129 -8.73 -6.00 -4.40
N ASN A 130 -7.91 -5.43 -5.27
CA ASN A 130 -6.53 -5.83 -5.50
C ASN A 130 -5.59 -4.89 -4.74
N GLY A 131 -4.49 -5.45 -4.24
CA GLY A 131 -3.49 -4.69 -3.53
C GLY A 131 -2.07 -5.14 -3.83
N THR A 132 -1.14 -4.29 -3.42
CA THR A 132 0.29 -4.52 -3.52
C THR A 132 0.89 -4.41 -2.12
N GLY A 133 1.82 -5.31 -1.82
CA GLY A 133 2.65 -5.24 -0.64
C GLY A 133 4.11 -5.01 -0.96
N VAL A 134 4.83 -4.41 -0.03
CA VAL A 134 6.28 -4.18 -0.12
C VAL A 134 6.91 -4.69 1.17
N VAL A 135 7.96 -5.49 1.06
CA VAL A 135 8.64 -6.12 2.19
C VAL A 135 10.09 -5.69 2.18
N TYR A 136 10.62 -5.40 3.37
CA TYR A 136 12.05 -5.22 3.62
C TYR A 136 12.51 -6.30 4.60
N LEU A 137 13.23 -7.29 4.08
CA LEU A 137 13.82 -8.36 4.89
C LEU A 137 15.24 -8.00 5.28
N VAL A 138 15.58 -8.22 6.54
CA VAL A 138 16.95 -8.09 7.04
C VAL A 138 17.51 -9.46 7.41
N PRO A 139 18.82 -9.66 7.25
CA PRO A 139 19.46 -10.91 7.61
C PRO A 139 19.57 -11.05 9.13
N LEU A 140 19.47 -12.28 9.60
CA LEU A 140 19.78 -12.69 10.96
C LEU A 140 20.90 -13.73 10.95
N PRO A 141 21.48 -14.07 12.11
CA PRO A 141 22.34 -15.23 12.25
C PRO A 141 21.65 -16.50 11.72
N ASP A 142 22.45 -17.49 11.33
CA ASP A 142 22.01 -18.77 10.76
C ASP A 142 21.30 -18.65 9.39
N SER A 143 21.64 -17.63 8.60
CA SER A 143 21.06 -17.39 7.26
C SER A 143 19.54 -17.23 7.26
N LYS A 144 18.96 -16.76 8.37
CA LYS A 144 17.52 -16.49 8.46
C LYS A 144 17.20 -15.07 8.03
N TRP A 145 16.00 -14.89 7.51
CA TRP A 145 15.49 -13.58 7.08
C TRP A 145 14.19 -13.26 7.79
N LYS A 146 14.07 -12.03 8.30
CA LYS A 146 12.82 -11.53 8.88
C LYS A 146 12.48 -10.15 8.36
N ALA A 147 11.19 -9.85 8.34
CA ALA A 147 10.69 -8.55 7.97
C ALA A 147 11.04 -7.53 9.04
N TYR A 148 11.84 -6.54 8.65
CA TYR A 148 11.94 -5.28 9.38
C TYR A 148 10.68 -4.44 9.13
N SER A 149 10.20 -4.41 7.89
CA SER A 149 8.91 -3.76 7.59
C SER A 149 8.14 -4.46 6.48
N LEU A 150 6.82 -4.42 6.61
CA LEU A 150 5.82 -4.82 5.62
C LEU A 150 4.89 -3.63 5.37
N LEU A 151 4.60 -3.33 4.11
CA LEU A 151 3.53 -2.43 3.72
C LEU A 151 2.47 -3.22 2.97
N THR A 152 1.19 -2.95 3.24
CA THR A 152 0.05 -3.43 2.44
C THR A 152 -0.76 -2.25 1.94
N CYS A 153 -1.03 -2.17 0.64
CA CYS A 153 -1.81 -1.10 0.02
C CYS A 153 -2.95 -1.68 -0.81
N LEU A 154 -4.17 -1.14 -0.65
CA LEU A 154 -5.27 -1.44 -1.57
C LEU A 154 -5.19 -0.49 -2.76
N ASP A 155 -4.96 -1.06 -3.94
CA ASP A 155 -4.72 -0.25 -5.14
C ASP A 155 -6.02 0.04 -5.90
N SER A 156 -6.97 -0.90 -5.87
CA SER A 156 -8.24 -0.79 -6.60
C SER A 156 -9.33 -1.62 -5.96
N LEU A 157 -10.59 -1.20 -6.17
CA LEU A 157 -11.78 -1.95 -5.78
C LEU A 157 -12.28 -2.78 -6.97
N THR A 158 -12.59 -4.04 -6.74
CA THR A 158 -13.00 -4.98 -7.79
C THR A 158 -14.34 -4.57 -8.42
N GLU A 159 -15.30 -4.15 -7.59
CA GLU A 159 -16.66 -3.80 -8.05
C GLU A 159 -16.79 -2.36 -8.54
N PHE A 160 -15.75 -1.54 -8.35
CA PHE A 160 -15.75 -0.11 -8.69
C PHE A 160 -14.49 0.28 -9.47
N PRO A 161 -14.28 -0.27 -10.69
CA PRO A 161 -13.14 0.09 -11.51
C PRO A 161 -13.25 1.53 -12.04
N GLU A 162 -12.11 2.21 -12.19
CA GLU A 162 -12.07 3.53 -12.84
C GLU A 162 -12.45 3.40 -14.32
N ARG A 163 -13.31 4.32 -14.82
CA ARG A 163 -13.75 4.40 -16.23
C ARG A 163 -12.68 5.01 -17.14
N VAL A 164 -11.51 4.39 -17.18
CA VAL A 164 -10.34 4.82 -17.96
C VAL A 164 -9.93 3.76 -18.99
N GLY A 165 -9.09 4.13 -19.95
CA GLY A 165 -8.55 3.20 -20.95
C GLY A 165 -9.68 2.45 -21.70
N PRO A 166 -9.72 1.11 -21.68
CA PRO A 166 -10.82 0.34 -22.28
C PRO A 166 -12.20 0.63 -21.69
N LEU A 167 -12.28 1.01 -20.40
CA LEU A 167 -13.53 1.28 -19.67
C LEU A 167 -14.04 2.72 -19.82
N ARG A 168 -13.30 3.58 -20.54
CA ARG A 168 -13.74 4.97 -20.78
C ARG A 168 -15.00 4.99 -21.64
N ASN A 169 -15.76 6.08 -21.56
CA ASN A 169 -16.81 6.33 -22.55
C ASN A 169 -16.18 6.45 -23.96
N GLN A 170 -16.52 5.51 -24.84
CA GLN A 170 -16.01 5.45 -26.22
C GLN A 170 -16.88 6.26 -27.19
N LYS A 171 -18.05 6.74 -26.76
CA LYS A 171 -18.96 7.49 -27.64
C LYS A 171 -18.31 8.82 -28.03
N VAL A 172 -18.33 9.10 -29.32
CA VAL A 172 -17.94 10.41 -29.86
C VAL A 172 -19.03 11.41 -29.50
N ASP A 173 -18.63 12.52 -28.90
CA ASP A 173 -19.54 13.58 -28.52
C ASP A 173 -19.87 14.44 -29.76
N HIS A 174 -21.11 14.37 -30.23
CA HIS A 174 -21.60 15.14 -31.38
C HIS A 174 -22.17 16.51 -30.94
N GLY A 175 -21.38 17.29 -30.19
CA GLY A 175 -21.75 18.65 -29.77
C GLY A 175 -22.65 18.73 -28.54
N THR A 176 -22.80 17.62 -27.80
CA THR A 176 -23.56 17.55 -26.53
C THR A 176 -22.71 17.84 -25.30
N TRP A 177 -21.41 18.10 -25.49
CA TRP A 177 -20.47 18.32 -24.39
C TRP A 177 -20.85 19.51 -23.51
N GLU A 178 -21.15 20.66 -24.11
CA GLU A 178 -21.46 21.88 -23.38
C GLU A 178 -22.72 21.73 -22.53
N GLU A 179 -23.75 21.09 -23.09
CA GLU A 179 -24.98 20.75 -22.37
C GLU A 179 -24.69 19.81 -21.19
N SER A 180 -23.96 18.73 -21.46
CA SER A 180 -23.59 17.75 -20.43
C SER A 180 -22.76 18.41 -19.33
N ARG A 181 -21.85 19.31 -19.70
CA ARG A 181 -21.01 20.05 -18.76
C ARG A 181 -21.82 21.02 -17.92
N ARG A 182 -22.81 21.69 -18.51
CA ARG A 182 -23.72 22.58 -17.78
C ARG A 182 -24.54 21.80 -16.76
N GLN A 183 -25.11 20.66 -17.15
CA GLN A 183 -25.84 19.77 -16.24
C GLN A 183 -24.96 19.27 -15.08
N GLU A 184 -23.71 18.89 -15.36
CA GLU A 184 -22.72 18.49 -14.33
C GLU A 184 -22.36 19.61 -13.33
N ILE A 185 -22.58 20.89 -13.67
CA ILE A 185 -22.27 22.02 -12.79
C ILE A 185 -23.52 22.48 -12.03
N GLU A 186 -24.67 22.49 -12.69
CA GLU A 186 -25.90 23.06 -12.16
C GLU A 186 -26.59 22.15 -11.14
N PHE A 187 -26.41 20.81 -11.24
CA PHE A 187 -27.04 19.84 -10.33
C PHE A 187 -28.54 20.11 -10.13
N THR A 188 -29.25 20.38 -11.23
CA THR A 188 -30.67 20.79 -11.21
C THR A 188 -31.64 19.64 -10.94
N THR A 189 -31.21 18.40 -11.17
CA THR A 189 -32.03 17.19 -10.98
C THR A 189 -31.74 16.46 -9.68
N ASP A 190 -30.47 16.51 -9.20
CA ASP A 190 -29.97 15.70 -8.09
C ASP A 190 -28.86 16.44 -7.34
N ASP A 191 -28.67 16.13 -6.06
CA ASP A 191 -27.56 16.67 -5.27
C ASP A 191 -26.23 15.94 -5.57
N PRO A 192 -25.07 16.63 -5.47
CA PRO A 192 -23.78 15.97 -5.57
C PRO A 192 -23.54 15.03 -4.39
N THR A 193 -22.97 13.85 -4.66
CA THR A 193 -22.56 12.90 -3.61
C THR A 193 -21.37 13.44 -2.81
N VAL A 194 -20.46 14.15 -3.50
CA VAL A 194 -19.26 14.73 -2.90
C VAL A 194 -19.16 16.21 -3.23
N LEU A 195 -18.92 17.03 -2.21
CA LEU A 195 -18.55 18.44 -2.35
C LEU A 195 -17.04 18.59 -2.08
N VAL A 196 -16.30 19.06 -3.08
CA VAL A 196 -14.86 19.38 -2.95
C VAL A 196 -14.71 20.88 -2.78
N ILE A 197 -14.11 21.31 -1.66
CA ILE A 197 -13.85 22.71 -1.37
C ILE A 197 -12.41 23.04 -1.77
N GLY A 198 -12.27 23.89 -2.79
CA GLY A 198 -11.01 24.31 -3.39
C GLY A 198 -10.69 23.56 -4.68
N ALA A 199 -10.56 24.29 -5.78
CA ALA A 199 -10.10 23.84 -7.10
C ALA A 199 -8.57 24.04 -7.27
N GLY A 200 -7.80 23.78 -6.21
CA GLY A 200 -6.34 23.65 -6.28
C GLY A 200 -5.91 22.25 -6.77
N HIS A 201 -4.61 21.98 -6.80
CA HIS A 201 -4.07 20.69 -7.27
C HIS A 201 -4.71 19.47 -6.60
N ALA A 202 -4.83 19.48 -5.27
CA ALA A 202 -5.43 18.36 -4.52
C ALA A 202 -6.93 18.18 -4.84
N GLY A 203 -7.69 19.28 -4.86
CA GLY A 203 -9.14 19.26 -5.14
C GLY A 203 -9.47 18.82 -6.56
N LEU A 204 -8.71 19.30 -7.55
CA LEU A 204 -8.86 18.84 -8.94
C LEU A 204 -8.47 17.37 -9.10
N ASN A 205 -7.42 16.92 -8.42
CA ASN A 205 -6.97 15.52 -8.49
C ASN A 205 -8.06 14.57 -7.97
N ILE A 206 -8.59 14.83 -6.76
CA ILE A 206 -9.62 13.97 -6.18
C ILE A 206 -10.91 14.01 -7.01
N ALA A 207 -11.33 15.18 -7.48
CA ALA A 207 -12.53 15.32 -8.30
C ALA A 207 -12.41 14.58 -9.65
N ALA A 208 -11.22 14.61 -10.28
CA ALA A 208 -10.97 13.83 -11.48
C ALA A 208 -11.11 12.33 -11.21
N ARG A 209 -10.51 11.81 -10.12
CA ARG A 209 -10.64 10.38 -9.76
C ARG A 209 -12.08 10.00 -9.45
N LEU A 210 -12.80 10.80 -8.66
CA LEU A 210 -14.20 10.58 -8.33
C LEU A 210 -15.08 10.55 -9.60
N LYS A 211 -14.85 11.46 -10.56
CA LYS A 211 -15.54 11.45 -11.85
C LYS A 211 -15.34 10.14 -12.61
N TYR A 212 -14.10 9.63 -12.63
CA TYR A 212 -13.79 8.34 -13.26
C TYR A 212 -14.31 7.13 -12.48
N LEU A 213 -14.57 7.27 -11.18
CA LEU A 213 -15.29 6.28 -10.38
C LEU A 213 -16.83 6.42 -10.47
N SER A 214 -17.33 7.32 -11.31
CA SER A 214 -18.78 7.60 -11.45
C SER A 214 -19.43 8.20 -10.22
N VAL A 215 -18.67 8.86 -9.35
CA VAL A 215 -19.18 9.54 -8.16
C VAL A 215 -19.52 10.99 -8.50
N SER A 216 -20.78 11.38 -8.32
CA SER A 216 -21.22 12.75 -8.61
C SER A 216 -20.51 13.74 -7.67
N THR A 217 -19.77 14.69 -8.25
CA THR A 217 -18.86 15.56 -7.51
C THR A 217 -19.02 17.01 -7.96
N LEU A 218 -19.28 17.90 -7.00
CA LEU A 218 -19.27 19.35 -7.22
C LEU A 218 -18.00 19.93 -6.62
N ILE A 219 -17.25 20.72 -7.40
CA ILE A 219 -16.10 21.47 -6.88
C ILE A 219 -16.53 22.93 -6.72
N VAL A 220 -16.27 23.50 -5.55
CA VAL A 220 -16.48 24.93 -5.28
C VAL A 220 -15.14 25.59 -4.96
N ASP A 221 -14.88 26.75 -5.54
CA ASP A 221 -13.69 27.55 -5.24
C ASP A 221 -14.11 29.01 -5.00
N LYS A 222 -13.34 29.70 -4.16
CA LYS A 222 -13.50 31.13 -3.88
C LYS A 222 -13.02 32.00 -5.06
N LYS A 223 -12.00 31.55 -5.78
CA LYS A 223 -11.39 32.25 -6.91
C LYS A 223 -12.20 32.00 -8.18
N LEU A 224 -12.23 33.02 -9.05
CA LEU A 224 -12.96 32.93 -10.31
C LEU A 224 -12.28 31.99 -11.32
N ARG A 225 -10.96 31.80 -11.22
CA ARG A 225 -10.18 30.93 -12.11
C ARG A 225 -9.51 29.82 -11.33
N VAL A 226 -9.51 28.63 -11.93
CA VAL A 226 -8.79 27.46 -11.42
C VAL A 226 -7.30 27.76 -11.39
N GLY A 227 -6.65 27.49 -10.26
CA GLY A 227 -5.20 27.71 -10.10
C GLY A 227 -4.79 29.09 -9.58
N ASP A 228 -5.72 30.01 -9.33
CA ASP A 228 -5.43 31.34 -8.72
C ASP A 228 -5.16 31.27 -7.20
N ASN A 229 -4.65 30.14 -6.73
CA ASN A 229 -4.24 29.89 -5.35
C ASN A 229 -2.76 30.28 -5.23
N VAL A 230 -2.52 31.43 -4.59
CA VAL A 230 -1.18 31.94 -4.23
C VAL A 230 -0.77 31.35 -2.89
#